data_AF-A0A7W6GSU5-F1
#
_entry.id   AF-A0A7W6GSU5-F1
#
_cell.length_a   1.000
_cell.length_b   1.000
_cell.length_c   1.000
_cell.angle_alpha   90.00
_cell.angle_beta   90.00
_cell.angle_gamma   90.00
#
_symmetry.space_group_name_H-M   'P 1'
#
loop_
_entity.id
_entity.type
_entity.pdbx_description
1 polymer ?
#
loop_
_entity_poly.entity_id
_entity_poly.type
_entity_poly.pdbx_seq_one_letter_code
_entity_poly.pdbx_strand_id
1 'polypeptide(L)'
;MAKSLSAIPGNTFPQLPLTVPHAAFEPASSLLSRIAARGGASSMQRFCGDIAFPVDPLFRGEKVAIGQLAQLAGCDAAALEWVSVRHFGKGHFRLRDEFASLQSFQRLRVRVCPECVRAEASTAAESWRVPRRLQWKFSSIRSCPEQDVCS
;
A
#
# COMPACT_ATOMS: atom_id res chain seq x y z
N MET A 1 -14.14 11.73 -16.55
CA MET A 1 -14.06 10.49 -15.75
C MET A 1 -13.19 9.51 -16.53
N ALA A 2 -11.98 9.21 -16.06
CA ALA A 2 -11.18 8.13 -16.63
C ALA A 2 -11.87 6.80 -16.32
N LYS A 3 -12.00 5.91 -17.30
CA LYS A 3 -12.60 4.58 -17.10
C LYS A 3 -11.74 3.81 -16.09
N SER A 4 -12.39 3.20 -15.10
CA SER A 4 -11.72 2.29 -14.16
C SER A 4 -11.16 1.10 -14.94
N LEU A 5 -9.84 0.91 -14.86
CA LEU A 5 -9.17 -0.22 -15.51
C LEU A 5 -9.38 -1.48 -14.67
N SER A 6 -9.73 -2.58 -15.34
CA SER A 6 -9.85 -3.90 -14.71
C SER A 6 -8.48 -4.58 -14.64
N ALA A 7 -8.25 -5.39 -13.61
CA ALA A 7 -7.04 -6.21 -13.53
C ALA A 7 -7.22 -7.46 -14.38
N ILE A 8 -6.55 -7.49 -15.54
CA ILE A 8 -6.67 -8.59 -16.51
C ILE A 8 -5.66 -9.69 -16.17
N PRO A 9 -6.09 -10.95 -15.91
CA PRO A 9 -5.19 -12.08 -15.74
C PRO A 9 -4.28 -12.27 -16.97
N GLY A 10 -3.00 -12.54 -16.75
CA GLY A 10 -2.02 -12.71 -17.83
C GLY A 10 -1.41 -11.41 -18.36
N ASN A 11 -1.99 -10.24 -18.06
CA ASN A 11 -1.32 -8.97 -18.32
C ASN A 11 -0.14 -8.81 -17.36
N THR A 12 1.06 -8.69 -17.93
CA THR A 12 2.32 -8.64 -17.20
C THR A 12 2.87 -7.22 -17.26
N PHE A 13 3.34 -6.72 -16.12
CA PHE A 13 4.03 -5.43 -16.08
C PHE A 13 5.54 -5.64 -15.98
N PRO A 14 6.36 -4.97 -16.81
CA PRO A 14 7.80 -5.02 -16.65
C PRO A 14 8.20 -4.38 -15.32
N GLN A 15 9.25 -4.90 -14.68
CA GLN A 15 9.80 -4.28 -13.50
C GLN A 15 10.30 -2.86 -13.82
N LEU A 16 9.98 -1.91 -12.96
CA LEU A 16 10.44 -0.53 -13.13
C LEU A 16 11.93 -0.42 -12.80
N PRO A 17 12.70 0.37 -13.56
CA PRO A 17 14.11 0.63 -13.27
C PRO A 17 14.29 1.41 -11.96
N LEU A 18 13.31 2.24 -11.60
CA LEU A 18 13.26 2.96 -10.33
C LEU A 18 12.14 2.38 -9.46
N THR A 19 12.53 1.56 -8.49
CA THR A 19 11.63 0.95 -7.50
C THR A 19 12.03 1.35 -6.07
N VAL A 20 11.27 0.88 -5.09
CA VAL A 20 11.59 0.97 -3.66
C VAL A 20 11.48 -0.42 -3.03
N PRO A 21 12.30 -0.74 -2.01
CA PRO A 21 12.14 -2.00 -1.28
C PRO A 21 10.75 -2.11 -0.63
N HIS A 22 10.11 -3.27 -0.80
CA HIS A 22 8.87 -3.61 -0.12
C HIS A 22 9.16 -3.96 1.34
N ALA A 23 8.56 -3.22 2.29
CA ALA A 23 8.68 -3.54 3.71
C ALA A 23 7.65 -4.59 4.12
N ALA A 24 8.03 -5.53 4.98
CA ALA A 24 7.20 -6.69 5.34
C ALA A 24 5.81 -6.34 5.92
N PHE A 25 5.65 -5.16 6.52
CA PHE A 25 4.42 -4.66 7.12
C PHE A 25 3.65 -3.66 6.23
N GLU A 26 4.10 -3.48 4.99
CA GLU A 26 3.63 -2.46 4.08
C GLU A 26 2.53 -2.99 3.14
N PRO A 27 1.30 -2.44 3.17
CA PRO A 27 0.24 -2.83 2.26
C PRO A 27 0.49 -2.30 0.83
N ALA A 28 -0.05 -2.97 -0.19
CA ALA A 28 0.09 -2.61 -1.60
C ALA A 28 -0.16 -1.12 -1.92
N SER A 29 -1.21 -0.53 -1.34
CA SER A 29 -1.52 0.91 -1.47
C SER A 29 -0.40 1.86 -1.03
N SER A 30 0.47 1.41 -0.13
CA SER A 30 1.63 2.17 0.33
C SER A 30 2.80 2.02 -0.62
N LEU A 31 3.11 0.77 -1.00
CA LEU A 31 4.17 0.47 -1.96
C LEU A 31 3.98 1.24 -3.27
N LEU A 32 2.78 1.17 -3.87
CA LEU A 32 2.47 1.91 -5.10
C LEU A 32 2.66 3.42 -4.95
N SER A 33 2.26 3.98 -3.80
CA SER A 33 2.41 5.41 -3.52
C SER A 33 3.87 5.82 -3.39
N ARG A 34 4.72 4.97 -2.81
CA ARG A 34 6.17 5.23 -2.69
C ARG A 34 6.86 5.09 -4.04
N ILE A 35 6.49 4.11 -4.86
CA ILE A 35 7.01 3.98 -6.23
C ILE A 35 6.66 5.23 -7.04
N ALA A 36 5.41 5.68 -7.01
CA ALA A 36 4.98 6.89 -7.69
C ALA A 36 5.77 8.13 -7.21
N ALA A 37 5.94 8.29 -5.90
CA ALA A 37 6.72 9.38 -5.33
C ALA A 37 8.22 9.29 -5.69
N ARG A 38 8.80 8.10 -5.69
CA ARG A 38 10.20 7.85 -6.09
C ARG A 38 10.45 8.21 -7.55
N GLY A 39 9.45 7.95 -8.41
CA GLY A 39 9.45 8.35 -9.82
C GLY A 39 9.14 9.83 -10.07
N GLY A 40 8.92 10.63 -9.03
CA GLY A 40 8.65 12.07 -9.14
C GLY A 40 7.23 12.40 -9.61
N ALA A 41 6.30 11.45 -9.56
CA ALA A 41 4.93 11.71 -9.97
C ALA A 41 4.23 12.67 -8.99
N SER A 42 3.46 13.62 -9.54
CA SER A 42 2.69 14.59 -8.74
C SER A 42 1.56 13.94 -7.93
N SER A 43 1.08 12.77 -8.37
CA SER A 43 0.12 11.95 -7.63
C SER A 43 0.21 10.50 -8.08
N MET A 44 -0.22 9.59 -7.20
CA MET A 44 -0.31 8.16 -7.50
C MET A 44 -1.31 7.87 -8.63
N GLN A 45 -2.42 8.62 -8.69
CA GLN A 45 -3.43 8.46 -9.74
C GLN A 45 -2.87 8.82 -11.12
N ARG A 46 -2.08 9.89 -11.22
CA ARG A 46 -1.42 10.29 -12.47
C ARG A 46 -0.43 9.21 -12.91
N PHE A 47 0.43 8.78 -12.01
CA PHE A 47 1.37 7.69 -12.26
C PHE A 47 0.67 6.43 -12.80
N CYS A 48 -0.40 5.98 -12.14
CA CYS A 48 -1.16 4.82 -12.58
C CYS A 48 -1.80 5.03 -13.96
N GLY A 49 -2.26 6.24 -14.27
CA GLY A 49 -2.76 6.59 -15.60
C GLY A 49 -1.69 6.49 -16.68
N ASP A 50 -0.48 6.98 -16.38
CA ASP A 50 0.65 6.98 -17.32
C ASP A 50 1.10 5.55 -17.67
N ILE A 51 1.06 4.62 -16.71
CA ILE A 51 1.43 3.21 -16.93
C ILE A 51 0.23 2.27 -17.15
N ALA A 52 -0.99 2.81 -17.29
CA ALA A 52 -2.23 2.06 -17.41
C ALA A 52 -2.42 0.96 -16.33
N PHE A 53 -2.07 1.27 -15.08
CA PHE A 53 -2.16 0.34 -13.97
C PHE A 53 -3.58 0.31 -13.34
N PRO A 54 -4.14 -0.88 -13.03
CA PRO A 54 -5.47 -1.03 -12.47
C PRO A 54 -5.51 -0.68 -10.96
N VAL A 55 -5.54 0.62 -10.66
CA VAL A 55 -5.48 1.15 -9.28
C VAL A 55 -6.72 0.77 -8.44
N ASP A 56 -7.91 0.73 -9.02
CA ASP A 56 -9.14 0.42 -8.26
C ASP A 56 -9.18 -1.07 -7.84
N PRO A 57 -8.91 -2.05 -8.73
CA PRO A 57 -8.68 -3.43 -8.34
C PRO A 57 -7.63 -3.60 -7.24
N LEU A 58 -6.51 -2.86 -7.31
CA LEU A 58 -5.48 -2.91 -6.29
C LEU A 58 -6.01 -2.45 -4.92
N PHE A 59 -6.75 -1.34 -4.88
CA PHE A 59 -7.35 -0.85 -3.63
C PHE A 59 -8.43 -1.78 -3.08
N ARG A 60 -9.09 -2.58 -3.92
CA ARG A 60 -9.97 -3.65 -3.47
C ARG A 60 -9.22 -4.89 -2.97
N GLY A 61 -7.91 -4.95 -3.15
CA GLY A 61 -7.06 -6.07 -2.76
C GLY A 61 -7.18 -7.29 -3.69
N GLU A 62 -7.58 -7.09 -4.94
CA GLU A 62 -7.69 -8.16 -5.93
C GLU A 62 -6.31 -8.82 -6.17
N LYS A 63 -6.24 -10.17 -6.11
CA LYS A 63 -5.00 -10.96 -6.28
C LYS A 63 -4.22 -10.55 -7.53
N VAL A 64 -4.93 -10.41 -8.65
CA VAL A 64 -4.33 -10.11 -9.96
C VAL A 64 -3.61 -8.76 -9.91
N ALA A 65 -4.26 -7.72 -9.38
CA ALA A 65 -3.67 -6.38 -9.27
C ALA A 65 -2.48 -6.35 -8.30
N ILE A 66 -2.55 -7.09 -7.19
CA ILE A 66 -1.43 -7.22 -6.25
C ILE A 66 -0.24 -7.90 -6.93
N GLY A 67 -0.47 -8.99 -7.67
CA GLY A 67 0.58 -9.66 -8.44
C GLY A 67 1.22 -8.75 -9.49
N GLN A 68 0.41 -7.94 -10.18
CA GLN A 68 0.90 -6.95 -11.14
C GLN A 68 1.74 -5.86 -10.47
N LEU A 69 1.37 -5.39 -9.27
CA LEU A 69 2.21 -4.47 -8.51
C LEU A 69 3.52 -5.12 -8.05
N ALA A 70 3.47 -6.39 -7.62
CA ALA A 70 4.66 -7.12 -7.21
C ALA A 70 5.67 -7.27 -8.37
N GLN A 71 5.18 -7.52 -9.58
CA GLN A 71 5.99 -7.52 -10.80
C GLN A 71 6.61 -6.15 -11.09
N LEU A 72 5.81 -5.07 -11.04
CA LEU A 72 6.32 -3.69 -11.21
C LEU A 72 7.42 -3.35 -10.20
N ALA A 73 7.22 -3.76 -8.95
CA ALA A 73 8.12 -3.46 -7.85
C ALA A 73 9.35 -4.38 -7.78
N GLY A 74 9.29 -5.55 -8.42
CA GLY A 74 10.30 -6.60 -8.29
C GLY A 74 10.30 -7.28 -6.92
N CYS A 75 9.14 -7.44 -6.28
CA CYS A 75 9.01 -8.04 -4.95
C CYS A 75 8.17 -9.34 -4.96
N ASP A 76 8.17 -10.05 -3.83
CA ASP A 76 7.34 -11.24 -3.67
C ASP A 76 5.84 -10.89 -3.58
N ALA A 77 5.04 -11.47 -4.47
CA ALA A 77 3.60 -11.26 -4.53
C ALA A 77 2.87 -11.84 -3.32
N ALA A 78 3.34 -12.97 -2.77
CA ALA A 78 2.71 -13.61 -1.63
C ALA A 78 2.90 -12.76 -0.35
N ALA A 79 4.11 -12.29 -0.11
CA ALA A 79 4.41 -11.35 0.97
C ALA A 79 3.58 -10.06 0.87
N LEU A 80 3.45 -9.49 -0.34
CA LEU A 80 2.65 -8.29 -0.56
C LEU A 80 1.15 -8.53 -0.33
N GLU A 81 0.63 -9.68 -0.79
CA GLU A 81 -0.77 -10.09 -0.55
C GLU A 81 -1.04 -10.26 0.95
N TRP A 82 -0.11 -10.87 1.69
CA TRP A 82 -0.24 -11.18 3.12
C TRP A 82 -0.49 -9.95 4.01
N VAL A 83 -0.01 -8.78 3.59
CA VAL A 83 -0.20 -7.51 4.32
C VAL A 83 -1.12 -6.52 3.61
N SER A 84 -1.78 -6.95 2.53
CA SER A 84 -2.74 -6.13 1.80
C SER A 84 -4.17 -6.48 2.19
N VAL A 85 -4.95 -5.45 2.51
CA VAL A 85 -6.35 -5.59 2.91
C VAL A 85 -7.21 -5.89 1.68
N ARG A 86 -8.04 -6.94 1.76
CA ARG A 86 -9.05 -7.27 0.77
C ARG A 86 -10.41 -6.73 1.13
N HIS A 87 -11.09 -6.15 0.14
CA HIS A 87 -12.41 -5.59 0.27
C HIS A 87 -13.43 -6.56 -0.36
N PHE A 88 -14.30 -7.17 0.45
CA PHE A 88 -15.33 -8.12 -0.02
C PHE A 88 -16.69 -7.45 -0.31
N GLY A 89 -16.76 -6.12 -0.28
CA GLY A 89 -18.02 -5.38 -0.35
C GLY A 89 -18.79 -5.42 0.98
N LYS A 90 -19.90 -4.66 1.06
CA LYS A 90 -20.78 -4.56 2.25
C LYS A 90 -20.09 -4.23 3.59
N GLY A 91 -18.88 -3.68 3.55
CA GLY A 91 -18.15 -3.31 4.76
C GLY A 91 -17.37 -4.44 5.44
N HIS A 92 -17.17 -5.56 4.75
CA HIS A 92 -16.31 -6.64 5.21
C HIS A 92 -14.94 -6.53 4.53
N PHE A 93 -13.89 -6.64 5.35
CA PHE A 93 -12.52 -6.76 4.86
C PHE A 93 -11.93 -8.05 5.35
N ARG A 94 -11.01 -8.59 4.56
CA ARG A 94 -10.15 -9.68 4.98
C ARG A 94 -8.73 -9.18 5.04
N LEU A 95 -8.06 -9.47 6.13
CA LEU A 95 -6.62 -9.34 6.22
C LEU A 95 -6.08 -10.72 6.58
N ARG A 96 -5.21 -11.28 5.73
CA ARG A 96 -4.77 -12.68 5.85
C ARG A 96 -5.98 -13.61 5.89
N ASP A 97 -6.19 -14.32 7.00
CA ASP A 97 -7.32 -15.22 7.22
C ASP A 97 -8.39 -14.63 8.15
N GLU A 98 -8.21 -13.39 8.60
CA GLU A 98 -9.11 -12.74 9.54
C GLU A 98 -10.14 -11.84 8.82
N PHE A 99 -11.39 -11.93 9.26
CA PHE A 99 -12.45 -11.00 8.86
C PHE A 99 -12.50 -9.82 9.84
N ALA A 100 -12.39 -8.61 9.30
CA ALA A 100 -12.48 -7.39 10.06
C ALA A 100 -13.61 -6.49 9.50
N SER A 101 -14.31 -5.82 10.41
CA SER A 101 -15.39 -4.90 10.05
C SER A 101 -14.85 -3.50 9.74
N LEU A 102 -15.66 -2.71 9.03
CA LEU A 102 -15.41 -1.29 8.77
C LEU A 102 -15.02 -0.47 9.99
N GLN A 103 -15.63 -0.76 11.14
CA GLN A 103 -15.46 0.03 12.36
C GLN A 103 -14.05 -0.10 12.93
N SER A 104 -13.37 -1.22 12.64
CA SER A 104 -12.00 -1.47 13.04
C SER A 104 -10.98 -0.71 12.17
N PHE A 105 -11.39 -0.19 11.00
CA PHE A 105 -10.49 0.45 10.03
C PHE A 105 -10.65 1.97 9.95
N GLN A 106 -9.54 2.69 10.05
CA GLN A 106 -9.47 4.12 9.76
C GLN A 106 -9.21 4.33 8.26
N ARG A 107 -10.14 5.03 7.59
CA ARG A 107 -10.08 5.27 6.14
C ARG A 107 -9.69 6.68 5.74
N LEU A 108 -10.06 7.67 6.57
CA LEU A 108 -9.99 9.09 6.22
C LEU A 108 -8.72 9.78 6.73
N ARG A 109 -8.02 9.19 7.69
CA ARG A 109 -6.83 9.78 8.28
C ARG A 109 -5.69 8.78 8.22
N VAL A 110 -4.57 9.21 7.64
CA VAL A 110 -3.32 8.47 7.68
C VAL A 110 -2.72 8.68 9.06
N ARG A 111 -2.51 7.59 9.80
CA ARG A 111 -1.76 7.60 11.05
C ARG A 111 -0.35 7.08 10.79
N VAL A 112 0.62 7.69 11.46
CA VAL A 112 2.03 7.31 11.42
C VAL A 112 2.63 7.52 12.81
N CYS A 113 3.71 6.80 13.11
CA CYS A 113 4.56 7.14 14.25
C CYS A 113 5.57 8.20 13.79
N PRO A 114 5.61 9.40 14.41
CA PRO A 114 6.57 10.43 14.04
C PRO A 114 8.03 9.97 14.15
N GLU A 115 8.34 9.11 15.13
CA GLU A 115 9.70 8.57 15.31
C GLU A 115 10.09 7.64 14.17
N CYS A 116 9.21 6.69 13.81
CA CYS A 116 9.46 5.83 12.65
C CYS A 116 9.59 6.64 11.35
N VAL A 117 8.84 7.74 11.20
CA VAL A 117 8.96 8.61 10.02
C VAL A 117 10.34 9.29 10.01
N ARG A 118 10.79 9.83 11.15
CA ARG A 118 12.07 10.54 11.26
C ARG A 118 13.27 9.60 11.06
N ALA A 119 13.16 8.36 11.52
CA ALA A 119 14.19 7.34 11.33
C ALA A 119 14.36 6.95 9.85
N GLU A 120 13.28 7.00 9.05
CA GLU A 120 13.26 6.55 7.65
C GLU A 120 13.45 7.70 6.65
N ALA A 121 13.03 8.92 6.99
CA ALA A 121 13.14 10.10 6.14
C ALA A 121 13.55 11.34 6.92
N SER A 122 14.63 11.97 6.45
CA SER A 122 15.15 13.21 7.03
C SER A 122 14.43 14.46 6.52
N THR A 123 13.83 14.37 5.32
CA THR A 123 13.14 15.49 4.66
C THR A 123 11.85 15.02 3.96
N ALA A 124 10.95 15.95 3.66
CA ALA A 124 9.71 15.67 2.92
C ALA A 124 9.96 15.12 1.50
N ALA A 125 11.07 15.51 0.86
CA ALA A 125 11.49 15.01 -0.45
C ALA A 125 11.80 13.50 -0.44
N GLU A 126 12.11 12.96 0.74
CA GLU A 126 12.37 11.54 0.96
C GLU A 126 11.15 10.77 1.47
N SER A 127 9.94 11.33 1.34
CA SER A 127 8.70 10.66 1.79
C SER A 127 8.49 9.28 1.16
N TRP A 128 9.03 9.03 -0.04
CA TRP A 128 9.06 7.71 -0.68
C TRP A 128 9.87 6.67 0.08
N ARG A 129 10.75 7.05 1.02
CA ARG A 129 11.46 6.12 1.89
C ARG A 129 10.55 5.52 2.95
N VAL A 130 9.49 6.22 3.36
CA VAL A 130 8.68 5.85 4.53
C VAL A 130 7.54 4.89 4.16
N PRO A 131 7.63 3.58 4.48
CA PRO A 131 6.51 2.66 4.34
C PRO A 131 5.38 3.01 5.32
N ARG A 132 4.14 3.08 4.81
CA ARG A 132 2.97 3.15 5.69
C ARG A 132 2.72 1.77 6.28
N ARG A 133 2.79 1.66 7.61
CA ARG A 133 2.56 0.39 8.31
C ARG A 133 1.07 0.05 8.32
N LEU A 134 0.75 -1.20 8.00
CA LEU A 134 -0.62 -1.72 8.02
C LEU A 134 -1.32 -1.53 9.37
N GLN A 135 -0.60 -1.69 10.48
CA GLN A 135 -1.14 -1.55 11.84
C GLN A 135 -1.84 -0.20 12.08
N TRP A 136 -1.35 0.87 11.46
CA TRP A 136 -1.91 2.21 11.59
C TRP A 136 -3.25 2.39 10.88
N LYS A 137 -3.66 1.40 10.07
CA LYS A 137 -5.01 1.35 9.53
C LYS A 137 -6.05 0.91 10.57
N PHE A 138 -5.64 0.31 11.69
CA PHE A 138 -6.56 -0.12 12.74
C PHE A 138 -6.86 1.03 13.72
N SER A 139 -8.14 1.26 14.00
CA SER A 139 -8.59 2.32 14.92
C SER A 139 -8.23 2.04 16.39
N SER A 140 -8.14 0.75 16.75
CA SER A 140 -7.78 0.25 18.08
C SER A 140 -6.30 0.43 18.41
N ILE A 141 -5.42 0.48 17.40
CA ILE A 141 -3.98 0.67 17.60
C ILE A 141 -3.69 2.17 17.73
N ARG A 142 -3.16 2.55 18.90
CA ARG A 142 -2.86 3.95 19.25
C ARG A 142 -1.41 4.20 19.64
N SER A 143 -0.66 3.15 19.95
CA SER A 143 0.76 3.19 20.30
C SER A 143 1.61 2.43 19.27
N CYS A 144 2.88 2.80 19.14
CA CYS A 144 3.81 2.13 18.24
C CYS A 144 4.47 0.96 18.99
N PRO A 145 4.40 -0.29 18.50
CA PRO A 145 5.01 -1.44 19.19
C PRO A 145 6.55 -1.43 19.13
N GLU A 146 7.15 -0.72 18.17
CA GLU A 146 8.60 -0.55 18.05
C GLU A 146 9.16 0.38 19.14
N GLN A 147 8.28 1.12 19.81
CA GLN A 147 8.60 2.06 20.87
C GLN A 147 7.90 1.51 22.12
N ASP A 148 8.45 0.43 22.68
CA ASP A 148 8.01 -0.15 23.97
C ASP A 148 8.40 0.81 25.12
N VAL A 149 7.90 2.04 25.04
CA VAL A 149 7.87 3.00 26.13
C VAL A 149 6.40 3.10 26.51
N CYS A 150 6.02 2.25 27.47
CA CYS A 150 4.89 2.54 28.33
C CYS A 150 5.00 3.97 28.84
N SER A 151 4.00 4.81 28.50
CA SER A 151 3.63 5.96 29.30
C SER A 151 2.28 5.69 29.93
#